data_AF-A0A4Y9ZS75-F1
#
_entry.id   AF-A0A4Y9ZS75-F1
#
_cell.length_a   1.000
_cell.length_b   1.000
_cell.length_c   1.000
_cell.angle_alpha   90.00
_cell.angle_beta   90.00
_cell.angle_gamma   90.00
#
_symmetry.space_group_name_H-M   'P 1'
#
loop_
_entity.id
_entity.type
_entity.pdbx_description
1 polymer ?
#
loop_
_entity_poly.entity_id
_entity_poly.type
_entity_poly.pdbx_seq_one_letter_code
_entity_poly.pdbx_strand_id
1 'polypeptide(L)'
;MGPAVHAMSLSNNLFNFYSVPKLQNDGTNWIMYKTWLRTVIGAKGLMRHLDGTAQQPSLLANLSATVQPKTDPLSILIAPEASGSASKGKGKNIKPSEAELDAFKKALEKLEEWEQKQYLVKQQIFLTITDSLLLHVQALDHAHEVWNTVCREFEAKTMMVQVDLRR
;
A
#
# COMPACT_ATOMS: atom_id res chain seq x y z
N MET A 1 21.97 -18.85 -54.36
CA MET A 1 20.82 -18.17 -53.72
C MET A 1 20.76 -18.63 -52.27
N GLY A 2 21.46 -17.95 -51.36
CA GLY A 2 21.52 -18.33 -49.95
C GLY A 2 20.27 -17.86 -49.19
N PRO A 3 19.82 -18.57 -48.14
CA PRO A 3 18.62 -18.17 -47.41
C PRO A 3 18.91 -16.91 -46.59
N ALA A 4 18.04 -15.92 -46.73
CA ALA A 4 18.01 -14.76 -45.85
C ALA A 4 17.72 -15.23 -44.43
N VAL A 5 18.74 -15.15 -43.57
CA VAL A 5 18.57 -15.26 -42.13
C VAL A 5 17.75 -14.05 -41.69
N HIS A 6 16.45 -14.25 -41.45
CA HIS A 6 15.66 -13.30 -40.69
C HIS A 6 16.21 -13.29 -39.26
N ALA A 7 17.20 -12.44 -39.01
CA ALA A 7 17.48 -11.93 -37.68
C ALA A 7 16.22 -11.19 -37.25
N MET A 8 15.26 -11.91 -36.67
CA MET A 8 14.14 -11.30 -35.97
C MET A 8 14.75 -10.57 -34.78
N SER A 9 14.83 -9.27 -34.96
CA SER A 9 15.34 -8.33 -33.97
C SER A 9 14.52 -8.49 -32.69
N LEU A 10 15.08 -9.17 -31.70
CA LEU A 10 14.63 -9.16 -30.30
C LEU A 10 14.98 -7.81 -29.65
N SER A 11 14.82 -6.70 -30.38
CA SER A 11 15.06 -5.37 -29.85
C SER A 11 13.73 -4.74 -29.44
N ASN A 12 13.67 -4.37 -28.16
CA ASN A 12 12.77 -3.37 -27.57
C ASN A 12 11.43 -3.82 -26.98
N ASN A 13 11.26 -5.05 -26.51
CA ASN A 13 10.05 -5.44 -25.75
C ASN A 13 10.21 -5.44 -24.21
N LEU A 14 11.32 -4.97 -23.65
CA LEU A 14 11.44 -4.82 -22.19
C LEU A 14 10.51 -3.72 -21.63
N PHE A 15 10.12 -2.74 -22.45
CA PHE A 15 9.19 -1.68 -22.07
C PHE A 15 7.71 -2.13 -22.03
N ASN A 16 7.37 -3.33 -22.53
CA ASN A 16 5.98 -3.81 -22.58
C ASN A 16 5.58 -4.76 -21.45
N PHE A 17 6.49 -5.20 -20.57
CA PHE A 17 6.16 -6.16 -19.50
C PHE A 17 5.17 -5.61 -18.46
N TYR A 18 5.05 -4.28 -18.36
CA TYR A 18 4.13 -3.61 -17.43
C TYR A 18 3.03 -2.80 -18.13
N SER A 19 2.77 -3.08 -19.41
CA SER A 19 1.73 -2.39 -20.15
C SER A 19 0.36 -2.94 -19.75
N VAL A 20 -0.43 -2.11 -19.07
CA VAL A 20 -1.83 -2.41 -18.73
C VAL A 20 -2.70 -1.72 -19.79
N PRO A 21 -3.62 -2.43 -20.47
CA PRO A 21 -4.50 -1.82 -21.45
C PRO A 21 -5.37 -0.75 -20.79
N LYS A 22 -5.79 0.28 -21.54
CA LYS A 22 -6.75 1.24 -21.00
C LYS A 22 -8.10 0.58 -20.76
N LEU A 23 -8.72 0.81 -19.61
CA LEU A 23 -10.06 0.36 -19.28
C LEU A 23 -11.09 1.10 -20.14
N GLN A 24 -11.98 0.35 -20.80
CA GLN A 24 -13.04 0.94 -21.61
C GLN A 24 -14.25 1.32 -20.74
N ASN A 25 -14.98 2.36 -21.13
CA ASN A 25 -16.12 2.88 -20.37
C ASN A 25 -17.28 1.87 -20.23
N ASP A 26 -17.47 1.04 -21.25
CA ASP A 26 -18.47 -0.04 -21.30
C ASP A 26 -18.07 -1.27 -20.49
N GLY A 27 -16.79 -1.37 -20.10
CA GLY A 27 -16.27 -2.51 -19.35
C GLY A 27 -16.02 -3.75 -20.19
N THR A 28 -16.08 -3.67 -21.52
CA THR A 28 -15.94 -4.85 -22.40
C THR A 28 -14.61 -5.56 -22.20
N ASN A 29 -13.54 -4.81 -21.89
CA ASN A 29 -12.23 -5.36 -21.59
C ASN A 29 -11.93 -5.55 -20.09
N TRP A 30 -12.93 -5.49 -19.20
CA TRP A 30 -12.74 -5.51 -17.74
C TRP A 30 -11.92 -6.71 -17.24
N ILE A 31 -12.24 -7.93 -17.66
CA ILE A 31 -11.53 -9.14 -17.21
C ILE A 31 -10.05 -9.10 -17.60
N MET A 32 -9.76 -8.61 -18.82
CA MET A 32 -8.40 -8.42 -19.30
C MET A 32 -7.70 -7.35 -18.45
N TYR A 33 -8.29 -6.16 -18.35
CA TYR A 33 -7.76 -5.05 -17.54
C TYR A 33 -7.40 -5.50 -16.12
N LYS A 34 -8.33 -6.14 -15.42
CA LYS A 34 -8.16 -6.62 -14.05
C LYS A 34 -6.99 -7.60 -13.93
N THR A 35 -6.89 -8.53 -14.88
CA THR A 35 -5.83 -9.55 -14.91
C THR A 35 -4.45 -8.93 -15.13
N TRP A 36 -4.34 -8.01 -16.09
CA TRP A 36 -3.09 -7.34 -16.42
C TRP A 36 -2.64 -6.43 -15.28
N LEU A 37 -3.53 -5.58 -14.76
CA LEU A 37 -3.19 -4.67 -13.67
C LEU A 37 -2.69 -5.43 -12.44
N ARG A 38 -3.38 -6.50 -12.02
CA ARG A 38 -2.96 -7.30 -10.88
C ARG A 38 -1.61 -7.98 -11.11
N THR A 39 -1.36 -8.47 -12.33
CA THR A 39 -0.06 -9.05 -12.71
C THR A 39 1.06 -8.02 -12.63
N VAL A 40 0.83 -6.80 -13.14
CA VAL A 40 1.81 -5.70 -13.11
C VAL A 40 2.12 -5.26 -11.67
N ILE A 41 1.10 -5.08 -10.85
CA ILE A 41 1.25 -4.74 -9.43
C ILE A 41 1.94 -5.87 -8.66
N GLY A 42 1.60 -7.13 -8.98
CA GLY A 42 2.26 -8.34 -8.49
C GLY A 42 3.75 -8.38 -8.77
N ALA A 43 4.13 -8.16 -10.04
CA ALA A 43 5.52 -8.12 -10.45
C ALA A 43 6.30 -6.93 -9.85
N LYS A 44 5.61 -5.83 -9.48
CA LYS A 44 6.19 -4.73 -8.69
C LYS A 44 6.30 -5.02 -7.19
N GLY A 45 5.77 -6.13 -6.69
CA GLY A 45 5.76 -6.47 -5.27
C GLY A 45 4.79 -5.63 -4.42
N LEU A 46 3.80 -4.98 -5.06
CA LEU A 46 2.91 -4.01 -4.41
C LEU A 46 1.51 -4.58 -4.09
N MET A 47 1.30 -5.90 -4.21
CA MET A 47 0.00 -6.54 -3.99
C MET A 47 -0.62 -6.20 -2.62
N ARG A 48 0.19 -6.14 -1.56
CA ARG A 48 -0.33 -5.80 -0.23
C ARG A 48 -0.95 -4.41 -0.16
N HIS A 49 -0.46 -3.46 -0.96
CA HIS A 49 -1.02 -2.11 -1.04
C HIS A 49 -2.32 -2.10 -1.88
N LEU A 50 -2.39 -2.90 -2.93
CA LEU A 50 -3.58 -3.07 -3.76
C LEU A 50 -4.73 -3.77 -3.00
N ASP A 51 -4.41 -4.81 -2.23
CA ASP A 51 -5.38 -5.58 -1.44
C ASP A 51 -5.73 -4.93 -0.09
N GLY A 52 -5.03 -3.85 0.29
CA GLY A 52 -5.24 -3.17 1.58
C GLY A 52 -4.66 -3.89 2.79
N THR A 53 -3.84 -4.92 2.60
CA THR A 53 -3.18 -5.69 3.68
C THR A 53 -1.83 -5.10 4.12
N ALA A 54 -1.36 -4.05 3.45
CA ALA A 54 -0.17 -3.29 3.82
C ALA A 54 -0.50 -2.39 5.02
N GLN A 55 0.01 -2.74 6.20
CA GLN A 55 -0.17 -1.96 7.42
C GLN A 55 0.53 -0.61 7.30
N GLN A 56 -0.20 0.48 7.55
CA GLN A 56 0.37 1.82 7.63
C GLN A 56 1.29 1.91 8.87
N PRO A 57 2.55 2.32 8.71
CA PRO A 57 3.44 2.51 9.84
C PRO A 57 2.90 3.60 10.77
N SER A 58 2.58 3.24 12.03
CA SER A 58 2.17 4.22 13.03
C SER A 58 3.39 4.79 13.74
N LEU A 59 3.56 6.12 13.70
CA LEU A 59 4.68 6.81 14.35
C LEU A 59 4.74 6.52 15.86
N LEU A 60 3.61 6.58 16.56
CA LEU A 60 3.54 6.41 18.01
C LEU A 60 3.87 4.98 18.49
N ALA A 61 3.38 3.95 17.78
CA ALA A 61 3.68 2.55 18.17
C ALA A 61 5.15 2.18 17.93
N ASN A 62 5.79 2.77 16.91
CA ASN A 62 7.20 2.52 16.62
C ASN A 62 8.13 3.10 17.71
N LEU A 63 7.77 4.24 18.32
CA LEU A 63 8.50 4.77 19.48
C LEU A 63 8.31 3.88 20.71
N SER A 64 7.07 3.44 20.99
CA SER A 64 6.78 2.58 22.13
C SER A 64 7.47 1.21 22.07
N ALA A 65 7.66 0.64 20.87
CA ALA A 65 8.34 -0.64 20.69
C ALA A 65 9.86 -0.56 20.93
N THR A 66 10.47 0.62 20.76
CA THR A 66 11.91 0.82 20.93
C THR A 66 12.30 1.16 22.37
N VAL A 67 11.34 1.61 23.19
CA VAL A 67 11.54 1.98 24.60
C VAL A 67 11.35 0.79 25.55
N GLN A 68 10.94 -0.40 25.10
CA GLN A 68 10.94 -1.59 25.95
C GLN A 68 12.38 -2.02 26.25
N PRO A 69 12.93 -1.79 27.46
CA PRO A 69 14.11 -2.53 27.85
C PRO A 69 13.65 -3.97 28.06
N LYS A 70 14.49 -4.92 27.66
CA LYS A 70 14.37 -6.30 28.08
C LYS A 70 14.56 -6.34 29.60
N THR A 71 13.51 -6.08 30.37
CA THR A 71 13.43 -6.42 31.79
C THR A 71 12.60 -7.68 31.88
N ASP A 72 13.28 -8.76 32.23
CA ASP A 72 12.72 -10.08 32.50
C ASP A 72 11.46 -9.97 33.38
N PRO A 73 10.33 -10.59 33.02
CA PRO A 73 9.10 -10.43 33.76
C PRO A 73 9.02 -11.51 34.84
N LEU A 74 9.85 -11.47 35.88
CA LEU A 74 9.64 -12.33 37.06
C LEU A 74 10.41 -11.78 38.27
N SER A 75 9.72 -10.99 39.09
CA SER A 75 9.75 -10.98 40.56
C SER A 75 9.45 -9.59 41.11
N ILE A 76 8.27 -9.45 41.72
CA ILE A 76 8.06 -9.03 43.13
C ILE A 76 6.55 -8.78 43.26
N LEU A 77 5.82 -9.87 43.51
CA LEU A 77 4.54 -9.82 44.19
C LEU A 77 4.83 -9.84 45.69
N ILE A 78 5.03 -8.68 46.31
CA ILE A 78 4.81 -8.50 47.75
C ILE A 78 4.26 -7.08 47.98
N ALA A 79 2.96 -6.98 48.23
CA ALA A 79 2.39 -5.99 49.14
C ALA A 79 2.37 -6.64 50.56
N PRO A 80 2.25 -5.92 51.71
CA PRO A 80 1.47 -4.69 51.82
C PRO A 80 1.92 -3.63 52.89
N GLU A 81 1.22 -2.49 52.85
CA GLU A 81 0.95 -1.41 53.85
C GLU A 81 2.06 -0.69 54.63
N ALA A 82 2.14 0.65 54.50
CA ALA A 82 1.91 1.62 55.58
C ALA A 82 2.20 3.08 55.15
N SER A 83 1.22 3.95 55.44
CA SER A 83 1.27 5.39 55.79
C SER A 83 2.57 6.20 55.60
N GLY A 84 2.45 7.33 54.89
CA GLY A 84 3.04 8.59 55.33
C GLY A 84 4.14 9.24 54.46
N SER A 85 3.87 10.50 54.13
CA SER A 85 4.83 11.61 53.97
C SER A 85 5.41 11.91 52.58
N ALA A 86 5.43 13.21 52.34
CA ALA A 86 5.79 13.92 51.13
C ALA A 86 7.21 13.64 50.62
N SER A 87 7.38 13.64 49.29
CA SER A 87 8.62 14.14 48.73
C SER A 87 8.48 14.77 47.34
N LYS A 88 9.00 15.98 47.30
CA LYS A 88 9.29 16.91 46.21
C LYS A 88 10.16 16.22 45.15
N GLY A 89 9.76 16.27 43.87
CA GLY A 89 10.47 15.53 42.82
C GLY A 89 10.36 16.10 41.43
N LYS A 90 11.17 17.13 41.15
CA LYS A 90 11.84 17.44 39.87
C LYS A 90 11.03 17.17 38.59
N GLY A 91 10.58 18.28 37.98
CA GLY A 91 10.36 18.33 36.54
C GLY A 91 11.61 17.84 35.82
N LYS A 92 11.54 16.63 35.28
CA LYS A 92 12.57 16.04 34.45
C LYS A 92 12.45 16.76 33.11
N ASN A 93 13.36 17.69 32.83
CA ASN A 93 13.58 18.21 31.50
C ASN A 93 14.15 17.03 30.68
N ILE A 94 13.25 16.23 30.11
CA ILE A 94 13.60 15.10 29.26
C ILE A 94 13.99 15.74 27.93
N LYS A 95 15.29 16.00 27.76
CA LYS A 95 15.83 16.10 26.40
C LYS A 95 15.48 14.78 25.73
N PRO A 96 14.78 14.79 24.57
CA PRO A 96 14.58 13.57 23.79
C PRO A 96 15.93 12.89 23.64
N SER A 97 16.00 11.64 24.09
CA SER A 97 17.24 10.85 23.96
C SER A 97 17.59 10.77 22.48
N GLU A 98 18.88 10.84 22.13
CA GLU A 98 19.34 10.71 20.73
C GLU A 98 18.75 9.45 20.07
N ALA A 99 18.57 8.38 20.85
CA ALA A 99 17.90 7.14 20.42
C ALA A 99 16.41 7.32 20.08
N GLU A 100 15.68 8.18 20.80
CA GLU A 100 14.26 8.47 20.52
C GLU A 100 14.12 9.29 19.24
N LEU A 101 15.03 10.25 19.01
CA LEU A 101 15.08 11.03 17.77
C LEU A 101 15.37 10.15 16.56
N ASP A 102 16.31 9.21 16.67
CA ASP A 102 16.64 8.30 15.57
C ASP A 102 15.54 7.26 15.32
N ALA A 103 14.87 6.76 16.38
CA ALA A 103 13.69 5.91 16.22
C ALA A 103 12.55 6.67 15.51
N PHE A 104 12.35 7.94 15.83
CA PHE A 104 11.35 8.80 15.19
C PHE A 104 11.67 9.03 13.70
N LYS A 105 12.92 9.39 13.35
CA LYS A 105 13.36 9.51 11.96
C LYS A 105 13.13 8.23 11.17
N LYS A 106 13.53 7.08 11.72
CA LYS A 106 13.33 5.78 11.08
C LYS A 106 11.85 5.41 10.92
N ALA A 107 10.99 5.84 11.84
CA ALA A 107 9.55 5.65 11.72
C ALA A 107 8.95 6.52 10.60
N LEU A 108 9.44 7.76 10.43
CA LEU A 108 9.05 8.65 9.33
C LEU A 108 9.47 8.08 7.97
N GLU A 109 10.71 7.63 7.82
CA GLU A 109 11.21 7.04 6.56
C GLU A 109 10.34 5.85 6.12
N LYS A 110 9.96 4.97 7.06
CA LYS A 110 9.06 3.85 6.77
C LYS A 110 7.67 4.31 6.32
N LEU A 111 7.15 5.38 6.92
CA LEU A 111 5.85 5.93 6.55
C LEU A 111 5.90 6.52 5.14
N GLU A 112 6.94 7.27 4.82
CA GLU A 112 7.17 7.85 3.50
C GLU A 112 7.32 6.74 2.43
N GLU A 113 8.11 5.70 2.70
CA GLU A 113 8.21 4.54 1.80
C GLU A 113 6.86 3.84 1.58
N TRP A 114 6.04 3.70 2.64
CA TRP A 114 4.71 3.12 2.54
C TRP A 114 3.80 4.01 1.68
N GLU A 115 3.86 5.33 1.87
CA GLU A 115 3.07 6.31 1.12
C GLU A 115 3.47 6.33 -0.37
N GLN A 116 4.77 6.31 -0.64
CA GLN A 116 5.32 6.20 -1.99
C GLN A 116 4.76 4.97 -2.71
N LYS A 117 4.71 3.82 -2.03
CA LYS A 117 4.14 2.58 -2.59
C LYS A 117 2.64 2.71 -2.86
N GLN A 118 1.87 3.42 -2.01
CA GLN A 118 0.46 3.74 -2.30
C GLN A 118 0.33 4.55 -3.60
N TYR A 119 1.13 5.61 -3.76
CA TYR A 119 1.08 6.46 -4.96
C TYR A 119 1.50 5.72 -6.23
N LEU A 120 2.45 4.79 -6.16
CA LEU A 120 2.83 3.97 -7.32
C LEU A 120 1.66 3.10 -7.81
N VAL A 121 0.87 2.53 -6.89
CA VAL A 121 -0.33 1.77 -7.26
C VAL A 121 -1.41 2.70 -7.81
N LYS A 122 -1.70 3.82 -7.14
CA LYS A 122 -2.67 4.83 -7.63
C LYS A 122 -2.30 5.32 -9.03
N GLN A 123 -1.03 5.65 -9.25
CA GLN A 123 -0.53 6.09 -10.55
C GLN A 123 -0.77 5.03 -11.64
N GLN A 124 -0.47 3.76 -11.36
CA GLN A 124 -0.70 2.68 -12.33
C GLN A 124 -2.18 2.57 -12.72
N ILE A 125 -3.09 2.74 -11.76
CA ILE A 125 -4.54 2.75 -12.01
C ILE A 125 -4.92 4.01 -12.81
N PHE A 126 -4.52 5.20 -12.36
CA PHE A 126 -4.91 6.48 -12.96
C PHE A 126 -4.47 6.64 -14.42
N LEU A 127 -3.31 6.10 -14.79
CA LEU A 127 -2.83 6.12 -16.18
C LEU A 127 -3.65 5.26 -17.13
N THR A 128 -4.41 4.30 -16.59
CA THR A 128 -5.03 3.22 -17.35
C THR A 128 -6.55 3.22 -17.27
N ILE A 129 -7.15 4.00 -16.37
CA ILE A 129 -8.59 4.25 -16.33
C ILE A 129 -8.99 5.43 -17.22
N THR A 130 -10.29 5.64 -17.38
CA THR A 130 -10.83 6.80 -18.10
C THR A 130 -10.98 8.02 -17.20
N ASP A 131 -10.96 9.21 -17.80
CA ASP A 131 -11.02 10.49 -17.07
C ASP A 131 -12.28 10.59 -16.19
N SER A 132 -13.41 10.07 -16.66
CA SER A 132 -14.65 10.04 -15.88
C SER A 132 -14.51 9.21 -14.59
N LEU A 133 -13.83 8.06 -14.68
CA LEU A 133 -13.58 7.21 -13.52
C LEU A 133 -12.54 7.85 -12.59
N LEU A 134 -11.50 8.47 -13.17
CA LEU A 134 -10.48 9.20 -12.42
C LEU A 134 -11.09 10.30 -11.54
N LEU A 135 -12.02 11.08 -12.09
CA LEU A 135 -12.72 12.12 -11.33
C LEU A 135 -13.47 11.57 -10.10
N HIS A 136 -13.94 10.32 -10.15
CA HIS A 136 -14.63 9.67 -9.05
C HIS A 136 -13.66 9.12 -7.99
N VAL A 137 -12.56 8.50 -8.42
CA VAL A 137 -11.65 7.79 -7.50
C VAL A 137 -10.48 8.63 -6.97
N GLN A 138 -10.21 9.81 -7.55
CA GLN A 138 -9.05 10.63 -7.18
C GLN A 138 -9.06 11.10 -5.71
N ALA A 139 -10.25 11.28 -5.13
CA ALA A 139 -10.42 11.76 -3.77
C ALA A 139 -10.19 10.67 -2.70
N LEU A 140 -9.99 9.42 -3.12
CA LEU A 140 -9.75 8.30 -2.20
C LEU A 140 -8.29 8.31 -1.73
N ASP A 141 -8.11 8.12 -0.43
CA ASP A 141 -6.81 8.26 0.21
C ASP A 141 -5.90 7.07 -0.15
N HIS A 142 -6.44 5.86 -0.08
CA HIS A 142 -5.64 4.64 -0.21
C HIS A 142 -5.81 3.92 -1.54
N ALA A 143 -4.74 3.27 -2.01
CA ALA A 143 -4.76 2.57 -3.30
C ALA A 143 -5.78 1.43 -3.36
N HIS A 144 -6.00 0.73 -2.25
CA HIS A 144 -6.99 -0.34 -2.18
C HIS A 144 -8.43 0.18 -2.29
N GLU A 145 -8.72 1.40 -1.81
CA GLU A 145 -10.04 2.02 -1.94
C GLU A 145 -10.31 2.39 -3.40
N VAL A 146 -9.31 3.00 -4.07
CA VAL A 146 -9.32 3.25 -5.51
C VAL A 146 -9.60 1.95 -6.25
N TRP A 147 -8.83 0.91 -5.97
CA TRP A 147 -8.94 -0.38 -6.64
C TRP A 147 -10.30 -1.05 -6.43
N ASN A 148 -10.80 -1.07 -5.19
CA ASN A 148 -12.11 -1.63 -4.85
C ASN A 148 -13.24 -0.88 -5.55
N THR A 149 -13.13 0.44 -5.67
CA THR A 149 -14.14 1.26 -6.38
C THR A 149 -14.18 0.92 -7.87
N VAL A 150 -13.01 0.83 -8.51
CA VAL A 150 -12.91 0.36 -9.91
C VAL A 150 -13.50 -1.04 -10.06
N CYS A 151 -13.20 -1.97 -9.15
CA CYS A 151 -13.77 -3.33 -9.22
C CYS A 151 -15.30 -3.31 -9.10
N ARG A 152 -15.85 -2.57 -8.14
CA ARG A 152 -17.31 -2.47 -7.95
C ARG A 152 -18.03 -1.94 -9.19
N GLU A 153 -17.50 -0.90 -9.82
CA GLU A 153 -18.14 -0.31 -11.01
C GLU A 153 -18.23 -1.29 -12.18
N PHE A 154 -17.20 -2.10 -12.40
CA PHE A 154 -17.09 -2.92 -13.61
C PHE A 154 -17.51 -4.38 -13.41
N GLU A 155 -17.44 -4.91 -12.19
CA GLU A 155 -18.04 -6.22 -11.86
C GLU A 155 -19.56 -6.16 -11.96
N ALA A 156 -20.19 -5.09 -11.46
CA ALA A 156 -21.63 -4.90 -11.57
C ALA A 156 -22.09 -4.78 -13.04
N LYS A 157 -21.37 -4.00 -13.85
CA LYS A 157 -21.65 -3.84 -15.30
C LYS A 157 -21.47 -5.16 -16.05
N THR A 158 -20.40 -5.91 -15.78
CA THR A 158 -20.16 -7.20 -16.45
C THR A 158 -21.27 -8.20 -16.15
N MET A 159 -21.76 -8.26 -14.91
CA MET A 159 -22.90 -9.12 -14.55
C MET A 159 -24.18 -8.72 -15.31
N MET A 160 -24.46 -7.42 -15.46
CA MET A 160 -25.62 -6.93 -16.20
C MET A 160 -25.54 -7.28 -17.70
N VAL A 161 -24.38 -7.01 -18.33
CA VAL A 161 -24.15 -7.31 -19.75
C VAL A 161 -24.26 -8.82 -20.04
N GLN A 162 -23.79 -9.68 -19.12
CA GLN A 162 -23.95 -11.12 -19.26
C GLN A 162 -25.40 -11.61 -19.19
N VAL A 163 -26.28 -10.90 -18.48
CA VAL A 163 -27.71 -11.20 -18.43
C VAL A 163 -28.39 -10.77 -19.73
N ASP A 164 -28.05 -9.60 -20.26
CA ASP A 164 -28.64 -9.06 -21.49
C ASP A 164 -28.25 -9.87 -22.73
N LEU A 165 -27.04 -10.42 -22.79
CA LEU A 165 -26.58 -11.31 -23.88
C LEU A 165 -27.29 -12.67 -23.91
N ARG A 166 -28.07 -13.02 -22.88
CA ARG A 166 -28.76 -14.32 -22.76
C ARG A 166 -30.28 -14.25 -23.01
N ARG A 167 -30.82 -13.08 -23.39
CA ARG A 167 -32.23 -12.89 -23.75
C ARG A 167 -32.40 -12.78 -25.25
#